data_AF-A0A6L6UC54-F1
#
_entry.id   AF-A0A6L6UC54-F1
#
_cell.length_a   1.000
_cell.length_b   1.000
_cell.length_c   1.000
_cell.angle_alpha   90.00
_cell.angle_beta   90.00
_cell.angle_gamma   90.00
#
_symmetry.space_group_name_H-M   'P 1'
#
loop_
_entity.id
_entity.type
_entity.pdbx_description
1 polymer ?
#
loop_
_entity_poly.entity_id
_entity_poly.type
_entity_poly.pdbx_seq_one_letter_code
_entity_poly.pdbx_strand_id
1 'polypeptide(L)' 'MKITVKDLIERLQKEDETLSVYFGGLDFYRVRQVGEHVHIEFNQTVYQDDSGLVVVENH' A
#
# COMPACT_ATOMS: atom_id res chain seq x y z
N MET A 1 -9.63 -7.46 2.48
CA MET A 1 -9.55 -7.17 3.94
C MET A 1 -9.41 -5.67 4.11
N LYS A 2 -10.21 -5.02 4.96
CA LYS A 2 -10.06 -3.59 5.29
C LYS A 2 -9.42 -3.49 6.68
N ILE A 3 -8.40 -2.66 6.84
CA ILE A 3 -7.81 -2.31 8.14
C ILE A 3 -7.93 -0.79 8.33
N THR A 4 -8.06 -0.34 9.57
CA THR A 4 -7.99 1.09 9.90
C THR A 4 -6.54 1.57 9.97
N VAL A 5 -6.33 2.89 9.98
CA VAL A 5 -5.01 3.47 10.24
C VAL A 5 -4.48 3.05 11.61
N LYS A 6 -5.36 2.96 12.61
CA LYS A 6 -5.01 2.47 13.95
C LYS A 6 -4.48 1.04 13.91
N ASP A 7 -5.16 0.14 13.21
CA ASP A 7 -4.74 -1.27 13.09
C ASP A 7 -3.37 -1.40 12.41
N LEU A 8 -3.07 -0.53 11.43
CA LEU A 8 -1.76 -0.50 10.77
C LEU A 8 -0.66 -0.03 11.72
N ILE A 9 -0.89 1.04 12.48
CA ILE A 9 0.06 1.56 13.48
C ILE A 9 0.38 0.48 14.53
N GLU A 10 -0.64 -0.18 15.07
CA GLU A 10 -0.48 -1.23 16.09
C GLU A 10 0.30 -2.45 15.58
N ARG A 11 0.28 -2.71 14.26
CA ARG A 11 1.10 -3.76 13.64
C ARG A 11 2.54 -3.30 13.47
N LEU A 12 2.76 -2.10 12.94
CA LEU A 12 4.10 -1.54 12.71
C LEU A 12 4.88 -1.34 14.01
N GLN A 13 4.21 -1.00 15.11
CA GLN A 13 4.82 -0.84 16.43
C GLN A 13 5.47 -2.12 17.00
N LYS A 14 5.21 -3.29 16.40
CA LYS A 14 5.79 -4.57 16.82
C LYS A 14 7.09 -4.90 16.10
N GLU A 15 7.40 -4.18 15.01
CA GLU A 15 8.57 -4.40 14.18
C GLU A 15 9.71 -3.46 14.59
N ASP A 16 10.95 -3.79 14.21
CA ASP A 16 12.11 -2.91 14.40
C ASP A 16 12.01 -1.69 13.46
N GLU A 17 12.04 -0.48 14.04
CA GLU A 17 11.86 0.79 13.33
C GLU A 17 12.98 1.12 12.33
N THR A 18 14.11 0.42 12.40
CA THR A 18 15.24 0.58 11.46
C THR A 18 15.06 -0.24 10.18
N LEU A 19 14.08 -1.14 10.14
CA LEU A 19 13.82 -1.97 8.98
C LEU A 19 13.24 -1.15 7.82
N SER A 20 13.76 -1.41 6.63
CA SER A 20 13.20 -0.85 5.40
C SER A 20 11.89 -1.54 5.06
N VAL A 21 10.86 -0.75 4.75
CA VAL A 21 9.61 -1.26 4.21
C VAL A 21 9.81 -1.59 2.73
N TYR A 22 9.63 -2.86 2.37
CA TYR A 22 9.73 -3.32 0.97
C TYR A 22 8.34 -3.59 0.40
N PHE A 23 7.99 -2.86 -0.68
CA PHE A 23 6.68 -2.96 -1.34
C PHE A 23 6.70 -3.91 -2.55
N GLY A 24 7.55 -4.93 -2.55
CA GLY A 24 7.54 -5.95 -3.61
C GLY A 24 7.93 -5.42 -5.00
N GLY A 25 8.75 -4.36 -5.06
CA GLY A 25 9.18 -3.73 -6.31
C GLY A 25 8.28 -2.58 -6.79
N LEU A 26 7.25 -2.21 -6.03
CA LEU A 26 6.48 -0.99 -6.28
C LEU A 26 7.19 0.25 -5.73
N ASP A 27 7.19 1.32 -6.50
CA ASP A 27 7.80 2.59 -6.12
C ASP A 27 6.78 3.44 -5.37
N PHE A 28 6.89 3.44 -4.05
CA PHE A 28 6.05 4.28 -3.19
C PHE A 28 6.29 5.75 -3.51
N TYR A 29 5.19 6.49 -3.75
CA TYR A 29 5.25 7.91 -4.06
C TYR A 29 4.66 8.78 -2.96
N ARG A 30 3.49 8.43 -2.40
CA ARG A 30 2.87 9.20 -1.31
C ARG A 30 1.82 8.45 -0.52
N VAL A 31 1.57 8.94 0.69
CA VAL A 31 0.35 8.67 1.46
C VAL A 31 -0.53 9.91 1.42
N ARG A 32 -1.83 9.76 1.15
CA ARG A 32 -2.78 10.87 1.26
C ARG A 32 -4.18 10.43 1.70
N GLN A 33 -4.92 11.33 2.32
CA GLN A 33 -6.34 11.12 2.63
C GLN A 33 -7.21 11.45 1.41
N VAL A 34 -8.17 10.57 1.11
CA VAL A 34 -9.17 10.72 0.05
C VAL A 34 -10.53 10.32 0.63
N GLY A 35 -11.39 11.30 0.89
CA GLY A 35 -12.67 11.07 1.58
C GLY A 35 -12.46 10.42 2.95
N GLU A 36 -13.11 9.27 3.16
CA GLU A 36 -13.03 8.46 4.39
C GLU A 36 -11.90 7.41 4.36
N HIS A 37 -10.98 7.50 3.40
CA HIS A 37 -9.92 6.52 3.19
C HIS A 37 -8.53 7.16 3.19
N VAL A 38 -7.53 6.39 3.58
CA VAL A 38 -6.11 6.71 3.36
C VAL A 38 -5.61 5.85 2.21
N HIS A 39 -5.05 6.51 1.20
CA HIS A 39 -4.45 5.85 0.06
C HIS A 39 -2.94 5.81 0.25
N ILE A 40 -2.35 4.64 0.02
CA ILE A 40 -0.92 4.47 -0.24
C ILE A 40 -0.78 4.36 -1.76
N GLU A 41 -0.09 5.32 -2.35
CA GLU A 41 0.02 5.44 -3.80
C GLU A 41 1.44 5.09 -4.26
N PHE A 42 1.49 4.37 -5.38
CA PHE A 42 2.70 3.94 -6.06
C PHE A 42 2.78 4.61 -7.43
N ASN A 43 3.97 4.69 -8.00
CA ASN A 43 4.14 5.17 -9.37
C ASN A 43 3.58 4.18 -10.39
N GLN A 44 3.48 2.90 -10.04
CA GLN A 44 2.83 1.87 -10.86
C GLN A 44 1.32 1.83 -10.61
N THR A 45 0.57 1.49 -11.66
CA THR A 45 -0.86 1.18 -11.52
C THR A 45 -1.02 -0.29 -11.14
N VAL A 46 -1.75 -0.56 -10.05
CA VAL A 46 -2.06 -1.91 -9.58
C VAL A 46 -3.58 -2.09 -9.59
N TYR A 47 -4.06 -3.09 -10.33
CA TYR A 47 -5.48 -3.36 -10.48
C TYR A 47 -5.75 -4.85 -10.66
N GLN A 48 -7.02 -5.25 -10.59
CA GLN A 48 -7.46 -6.58 -10.99
C GLN A 48 -8.05 -6.53 -12.39
N ASP A 49 -7.60 -7.43 -13.27
CA ASP A 49 -8.17 -7.59 -14.60
C ASP A 49 -9.52 -8.34 -14.58
N ASP A 50 -10.13 -8.50 -15.75
CA ASP A 50 -11.42 -9.20 -15.92
C ASP A 50 -11.35 -10.69 -15.55
N SER A 51 -10.15 -11.26 -15.45
CA SER A 51 -9.92 -12.65 -15.01
C SER A 51 -9.68 -12.73 -13.50
N GLY A 52 -9.70 -11.60 -12.79
CA GLY A 52 -9.42 -11.50 -11.37
C GLY A 52 -7.93 -11.60 -11.00
N LEU A 53 -7.04 -11.54 -11.99
CA LEU A 53 -5.59 -11.56 -11.76
C LEU A 53 -5.12 -10.15 -11.38
N VAL A 54 -4.16 -10.08 -10.45
CA VAL A 54 -3.52 -8.82 -10.11
C VAL A 54 -2.51 -8.47 -11.20
N VAL A 55 -2.70 -7.30 -11.80
CA VAL A 55 -1.83 -6.73 -12.84
C VAL A 55 -1.11 -5.51 -12.26
N VAL A 56 0.17 -5.39 -12.58
CA VAL A 56 1.01 -4.24 -12.25
C VAL A 56 1.54 -3.64 -13.55
N GLU A 57 1.23 -2.38 -13.81
CA GLU A 57 1.69 -1.64 -14.98
C GLU A 57 2.62 -0.50 -14.56
N ASN A 58 3.82 -0.47 -15.16
CA ASN A 58 4.73 0.66 -15.05
C ASN A 58 4.25 1.79 -15.99
N HIS A 59 4.39 3.04 -15.54
CA HIS A 59 4.20 4.22 -16.39
C HIS A 59 5.50 4.62 -17.10
#